data_AF-A0A101G4Y2-F1
#
_entry.id   AF-A0A101G4Y2-F1
#
_cell.length_a   1.000
_cell.length_b   1.000
_cell.length_c   1.000
_cell.angle_alpha   90.00
_cell.angle_beta   90.00
_cell.angle_gamma   90.00
#
_symmetry.space_group_name_H-M   'P 1'
#
loop_
_entity.id
_entity.type
_entity.pdbx_description
1 polymer ?
#
loop_
_entity_poly.entity_id
_entity_poly.type
_entity_poly.pdbx_seq_one_letter_code
_entity_poly.pdbx_strand_id
1 'polypeptide(L)'
;MINEQKLNSLKSFAIYGLFGSMDIVIPFDSNVNILIGENGLGKTTMLNALYYTLKCKFEKLNSIVFDRIVLEFHSGKCVDFNKNDIIFYSEADHPYRLDNRIYDYVNHLIEDSEKREIYNLLEKDRELALKKISSISTNLTSRIHYSPGAIRHVVKSIFLGSLGKIDEIKTTIKNEINSEVLYFPTYRRIEEELSNLGAGKIELAKDDKRLIQFGMEDVEATFKNIILSIKDSAIEGFSEITGEMQSQYVDGLHEIDAEMKDKIKPDILNITRNLRKPLENRLNPLIYKEHEELNFSPKR
;
A
#
# COMPACT_ATOMS: atom_id res chain seq x y z
N MET A 1 -16.82 30.74 -10.41
CA MET A 1 -16.99 29.34 -9.98
C MET A 1 -16.00 28.53 -10.78
N ILE A 2 -14.87 28.18 -10.16
CA ILE A 2 -13.79 27.45 -10.83
C ILE A 2 -14.26 26.00 -10.95
N ASN A 3 -14.34 25.54 -12.19
CA ASN A 3 -14.76 24.20 -12.55
C ASN A 3 -13.74 23.22 -11.94
N GLU A 4 -14.12 22.49 -10.89
CA GLU A 4 -13.37 21.33 -10.40
C GLU A 4 -13.35 20.29 -11.51
N GLN A 5 -12.33 20.36 -12.36
CA GLN A 5 -12.01 19.27 -13.27
C GLN A 5 -11.82 18.02 -12.41
N LYS A 6 -12.65 16.99 -12.64
CA LYS A 6 -12.49 15.64 -12.06
C LYS A 6 -11.02 15.23 -12.21
N LEU A 7 -10.26 15.33 -11.11
CA LEU A 7 -8.82 15.07 -11.10
C LEU A 7 -8.48 13.58 -11.22
N ASN A 8 -9.47 12.69 -11.04
CA ASN A 8 -9.25 11.25 -11.03
C ASN A 8 -10.12 10.56 -12.09
N SER A 9 -9.47 9.93 -13.08
CA SER A 9 -10.18 9.09 -14.05
C SER A 9 -10.67 7.78 -13.44
N LEU A 10 -10.07 7.36 -12.32
CA LEU A 10 -10.42 6.17 -11.57
C LEU A 10 -11.68 6.37 -10.74
N LYS A 11 -12.64 5.44 -10.83
CA LYS A 11 -13.87 5.41 -10.03
C LYS A 11 -13.75 4.40 -8.88
N SER A 12 -13.30 3.19 -9.17
CA SER A 12 -13.12 2.17 -8.14
C SER A 12 -12.06 1.14 -8.53
N PHE A 13 -11.48 0.51 -7.52
CA PHE A 13 -10.63 -0.68 -7.67
C PHE A 13 -11.15 -1.77 -6.75
N ALA A 14 -11.36 -2.96 -7.28
CA ALA A 14 -11.74 -4.13 -6.52
C ALA A 14 -10.78 -5.29 -6.77
N ILE A 15 -10.46 -6.01 -5.70
CA ILE A 15 -9.70 -7.26 -5.73
C ILE A 15 -10.44 -8.30 -4.93
N TYR A 16 -10.70 -9.44 -5.57
CA TYR A 16 -11.45 -10.56 -5.00
C TYR A 16 -10.52 -11.74 -4.73
N GLY A 17 -10.78 -12.48 -3.66
CA GLY A 17 -9.98 -13.64 -3.25
C GLY A 17 -8.56 -13.29 -2.85
N LEU A 18 -8.28 -12.06 -2.38
CA LEU A 18 -6.97 -11.68 -1.88
C LEU A 18 -6.61 -12.58 -0.68
N PHE A 19 -5.43 -13.21 -0.74
CA PHE A 19 -5.00 -14.26 0.20
C PHE A 19 -5.96 -15.47 0.27
N GLY A 20 -6.78 -15.67 -0.75
CA GLY A 20 -7.72 -16.79 -0.88
C GLY A 20 -9.08 -16.60 -0.18
N SER A 21 -9.33 -15.45 0.46
CA SER A 21 -10.60 -15.25 1.20
C SER A 21 -11.07 -13.81 1.33
N MET A 22 -10.24 -12.81 1.01
CA MET A 22 -10.56 -11.41 1.26
C MET A 22 -10.97 -10.68 -0.02
N ASP A 23 -12.16 -10.09 0.00
CA ASP A 23 -12.65 -9.23 -1.06
C ASP A 23 -12.56 -7.78 -0.61
N ILE A 24 -11.91 -6.93 -1.41
CA ILE A 24 -11.67 -5.52 -1.09
C ILE A 24 -12.15 -4.66 -2.25
N VAL A 25 -12.93 -3.63 -1.93
CA VAL A 25 -13.38 -2.61 -2.90
C VAL A 25 -12.99 -1.24 -2.37
N ILE A 26 -12.28 -0.46 -3.19
CA ILE A 26 -11.86 0.92 -2.89
C ILE A 26 -12.59 1.86 -3.86
N PRO A 27 -13.51 2.68 -3.37
CA PRO A 27 -14.05 3.80 -4.15
C PRO A 27 -13.05 4.98 -4.15
N PHE A 28 -12.95 5.69 -5.28
CA PHE A 28 -12.12 6.89 -5.45
C PHE A 28 -12.97 8.15 -5.58
N ASP A 29 -13.89 8.33 -4.62
CA ASP A 29 -14.83 9.46 -4.58
C ASP A 29 -14.17 10.78 -4.11
N SER A 30 -12.94 10.70 -3.59
CA SER A 30 -12.20 11.84 -3.05
C SER A 30 -10.76 11.89 -3.58
N ASN A 31 -10.11 13.05 -3.44
CA ASN A 31 -8.71 13.23 -3.81
C ASN A 31 -7.75 12.47 -2.88
N VAL A 32 -8.18 12.09 -1.66
CA VAL A 32 -7.34 11.45 -0.65
C VAL A 32 -8.09 10.30 -0.01
N ASN A 33 -7.64 9.07 -0.30
CA ASN A 33 -8.15 7.85 0.33
C ASN A 33 -7.17 7.34 1.39
N ILE A 34 -7.64 7.19 2.63
CA ILE A 34 -6.82 6.70 3.75
C ILE A 34 -7.21 5.26 4.07
N LEU A 35 -6.24 4.35 4.00
CA LEU A 35 -6.41 2.93 4.28
C LEU A 35 -5.95 2.59 5.70
N ILE A 36 -6.88 2.22 6.57
CA ILE A 36 -6.62 1.86 7.97
C ILE A 36 -6.87 0.36 8.17
N GLY A 37 -6.03 -0.26 9.00
CA GLY A 37 -6.15 -1.67 9.34
C GLY A 37 -5.04 -2.10 10.30
N GLU A 38 -5.12 -3.29 10.87
CA GLU A 38 -4.03 -3.88 11.64
C GLU A 38 -2.80 -4.17 10.75
N ASN A 39 -1.65 -4.31 11.41
CA ASN A 39 -0.42 -4.72 10.72
C ASN A 39 -0.58 -6.17 10.23
N GLY A 40 -0.12 -6.44 9.01
CA GLY A 40 -0.24 -7.77 8.40
C GLY A 40 -1.54 -8.04 7.64
N LEU A 41 -2.54 -7.15 7.70
CA LEU A 41 -3.80 -7.29 6.93
C LEU A 41 -3.64 -7.09 5.40
N GLY A 42 -2.41 -6.93 4.90
CA GLY A 42 -2.16 -6.87 3.46
C GLY A 42 -2.37 -5.52 2.78
N LYS A 43 -2.41 -4.40 3.54
CA LYS A 43 -2.48 -3.03 2.99
C LYS A 43 -1.43 -2.78 1.90
N THR A 44 -0.18 -3.15 2.14
CA THR A 44 0.92 -3.02 1.17
C THR A 44 0.70 -3.93 -0.05
N THR A 45 0.21 -5.15 0.16
CA THR A 45 -0.08 -6.09 -0.94
C THR A 45 -1.18 -5.57 -1.85
N MET A 46 -2.24 -5.01 -1.27
CA MET A 46 -3.33 -4.41 -2.01
C MET A 46 -2.87 -3.14 -2.77
N LEU A 47 -2.06 -2.28 -2.15
CA LEU A 47 -1.46 -1.12 -2.83
C LEU A 47 -0.53 -1.55 -3.98
N ASN A 48 0.25 -2.62 -3.79
CA ASN A 48 1.07 -3.21 -4.84
C ASN A 48 0.20 -3.74 -5.98
N ALA A 49 -0.91 -4.42 -5.68
CA ALA A 49 -1.83 -4.94 -6.69
C ALA A 49 -2.44 -3.80 -7.52
N LEU A 50 -2.88 -2.73 -6.87
CA LEU A 50 -3.36 -1.52 -7.54
C LEU A 50 -2.26 -0.93 -8.42
N TYR A 51 -1.06 -0.69 -7.87
CA TYR A 51 0.06 -0.12 -8.62
C TYR A 51 0.45 -0.97 -9.85
N TYR A 52 0.57 -2.28 -9.70
CA TYR A 52 0.91 -3.18 -10.80
C TYR A 52 -0.18 -3.19 -11.87
N THR A 53 -1.45 -3.13 -11.48
CA THR A 53 -2.58 -3.03 -12.42
C THR A 53 -2.51 -1.72 -13.20
N LEU A 54 -2.38 -0.57 -12.54
CA LEU A 54 -2.33 0.74 -13.20
C LEU A 54 -1.11 0.90 -14.11
N LYS A 55 0.05 0.33 -13.73
CA LYS A 55 1.27 0.32 -14.56
C LYS A 55 1.31 -0.83 -15.58
N CYS A 56 0.26 -1.66 -15.67
CA CYS A 56 0.20 -2.80 -16.58
C CYS A 56 1.33 -3.83 -16.39
N LYS A 57 1.88 -3.94 -15.16
CA LYS A 57 2.94 -4.87 -14.75
C LYS A 57 2.33 -6.20 -14.29
N PHE A 58 1.60 -6.85 -15.19
CA PHE A 58 0.81 -8.05 -14.89
C PHE A 58 1.67 -9.23 -14.40
N GLU A 59 2.91 -9.38 -14.88
CA GLU A 59 3.80 -10.43 -14.38
C GLU A 59 4.04 -10.33 -12.86
N LYS A 60 4.13 -9.11 -12.31
CA LYS A 60 4.31 -8.90 -10.87
C LYS A 60 3.06 -9.27 -10.06
N LEU A 61 1.88 -9.24 -10.66
CA LEU A 61 0.65 -9.68 -10.01
C LEU A 61 0.66 -11.20 -9.77
N ASN A 62 1.40 -12.00 -10.55
CA ASN A 62 1.48 -13.44 -10.31
C ASN A 62 1.99 -13.80 -8.90
N SER A 63 2.82 -12.94 -8.31
CA SER A 63 3.32 -13.09 -6.94
C SER A 63 2.26 -12.91 -5.84
N ILE A 64 1.13 -12.29 -6.18
CA ILE A 64 0.03 -12.00 -5.25
C ILE A 64 -1.05 -13.07 -5.40
N VAL A 65 -1.54 -13.63 -4.30
CA VAL A 65 -2.68 -14.57 -4.32
C VAL A 65 -3.98 -13.77 -4.39
N PHE A 66 -4.70 -13.88 -5.51
CA PHE A 66 -6.01 -13.27 -5.78
C PHE A 66 -6.74 -14.05 -6.87
N ASP A 67 -8.05 -13.88 -6.98
CA ASP A 67 -8.88 -14.55 -7.98
C ASP A 67 -9.22 -13.63 -9.15
N ARG A 68 -9.68 -12.40 -8.85
CA ARG A 68 -10.17 -11.44 -9.84
C ARG A 68 -9.85 -10.01 -9.43
N ILE A 69 -9.53 -9.16 -10.41
CA ILE A 69 -9.35 -7.72 -10.24
C ILE A 69 -10.32 -7.00 -11.18
N VAL A 70 -10.99 -5.98 -10.65
CA VAL A 70 -11.88 -5.10 -11.40
C VAL A 70 -11.44 -3.65 -11.19
N LEU A 71 -11.33 -2.89 -12.27
CA LEU A 71 -11.00 -1.48 -12.24
C LEU A 71 -12.02 -0.70 -13.06
N GLU A 72 -12.75 0.22 -12.41
CA GLU A 72 -13.75 1.06 -13.06
C GLU A 72 -13.24 2.49 -13.23
N PHE A 73 -13.55 3.08 -14.39
CA PHE A 73 -13.25 4.47 -14.70
C PHE A 73 -14.52 5.32 -14.70
N HIS A 74 -14.37 6.61 -14.43
CA HIS A 74 -15.47 7.58 -14.49
C HIS A 74 -16.05 7.75 -15.91
N SER A 75 -15.31 7.33 -16.95
CA SER A 75 -15.78 7.27 -18.34
C SER A 75 -16.81 6.16 -18.58
N GLY A 76 -17.00 5.25 -17.62
CA GLY A 76 -17.86 4.07 -17.76
C GLY A 76 -17.14 2.85 -18.32
N LYS A 77 -15.87 2.97 -18.74
CA LYS A 77 -15.05 1.81 -19.08
C LYS A 77 -14.69 1.02 -17.83
N CYS A 78 -14.58 -0.29 -18.00
CA CYS A 78 -14.23 -1.22 -16.94
C CYS A 78 -13.18 -2.21 -17.45
N VAL A 79 -12.21 -2.53 -16.60
CA VAL A 79 -11.22 -3.57 -16.79
C VAL A 79 -11.52 -4.68 -15.81
N ASP A 80 -11.60 -5.91 -16.30
CA ASP A 80 -11.97 -7.07 -15.52
C ASP A 80 -11.16 -8.29 -15.96
N PHE A 81 -10.33 -8.82 -15.07
CA PHE A 81 -9.51 -9.98 -15.35
C PHE A 81 -9.32 -10.89 -14.14
N ASN A 82 -9.21 -12.18 -14.43
CA ASN A 82 -8.93 -13.20 -13.44
C ASN A 82 -7.43 -13.54 -13.41
N LYS A 83 -6.98 -14.19 -12.34
CA LYS A 83 -5.59 -14.63 -12.25
C LYS A 83 -5.18 -15.54 -13.41
N ASN A 84 -6.07 -16.42 -13.88
CA ASN A 84 -5.85 -17.28 -15.04
C ASN A 84 -5.62 -16.51 -16.36
N ASP A 85 -6.09 -15.27 -16.47
CA ASP A 85 -5.87 -14.42 -17.64
C ASP A 85 -4.41 -13.93 -17.70
N ILE A 86 -3.74 -13.81 -16.55
CA ILE A 86 -2.39 -13.27 -16.42
C ILE A 86 -1.31 -14.35 -16.35
N ILE A 87 -1.61 -15.55 -15.84
CA ILE A 87 -0.61 -16.63 -15.66
C ILE A 87 0.14 -16.96 -16.96
N PHE A 88 -0.49 -16.74 -18.12
CA PHE A 88 0.07 -17.02 -19.45
C PHE A 88 0.69 -15.81 -20.16
N TYR A 89 0.57 -14.63 -19.54
CA TYR A 89 1.09 -13.37 -20.04
C TYR A 89 2.60 -13.25 -19.76
N SER A 90 3.39 -12.88 -20.77
CA SER A 90 4.79 -12.47 -20.58
C SER A 90 5.08 -11.14 -21.27
N GLU A 91 5.81 -10.24 -20.61
CA GLU A 91 6.27 -8.95 -21.14
C GLU A 91 7.23 -9.13 -22.34
N ALA A 92 7.86 -10.29 -22.50
CA ALA A 92 8.66 -10.61 -23.67
C ALA A 92 7.84 -10.72 -24.97
N ASP A 93 6.51 -10.90 -24.85
CA ASP A 93 5.59 -11.01 -25.98
C ASP A 93 5.12 -9.61 -26.48
N HIS A 94 5.57 -8.51 -25.84
CA HIS A 94 4.98 -7.16 -25.94
C HIS A 94 5.33 -6.29 -27.18
N PRO A 95 6.33 -6.54 -28.05
CA PRO A 95 6.54 -5.64 -29.19
C PRO A 95 5.65 -6.00 -30.41
N TYR A 96 4.96 -7.14 -30.41
CA TYR A 96 4.24 -7.59 -31.59
C TYR A 96 2.80 -7.11 -31.53
N ARG A 97 2.52 -5.95 -32.13
CA ARG A 97 1.16 -5.71 -32.65
C ARG A 97 0.80 -6.94 -33.49
N LEU A 98 -0.33 -7.57 -33.20
CA LEU A 98 -0.91 -8.63 -34.01
C LEU A 98 -1.09 -8.08 -35.43
N ASP A 99 -0.09 -8.28 -36.29
CA ASP A 99 -0.26 -8.12 -37.73
C ASP A 99 -1.21 -9.22 -38.15
N ASN A 100 -2.41 -8.85 -38.60
CA ASN A 100 -3.44 -9.78 -39.05
C ASN A 100 -2.89 -10.78 -40.08
N ARG A 101 -1.88 -10.40 -40.87
CA ARG A 101 -1.24 -11.32 -41.83
C ARG A 101 -0.54 -12.48 -41.15
N ILE A 102 0.15 -12.23 -40.04
CA ILE A 102 0.83 -13.28 -39.27
C ILE A 102 -0.21 -14.13 -38.55
N TYR A 103 -1.24 -13.50 -38.00
CA TYR A 103 -2.35 -14.21 -37.34
C TYR A 103 -3.02 -15.19 -38.30
N ASP A 104 -3.45 -14.71 -39.47
CA ASP A 104 -4.12 -15.54 -40.48
C ASP A 104 -3.18 -16.66 -40.97
N TYR A 105 -1.91 -16.33 -41.20
CA TYR A 105 -0.92 -17.31 -41.64
C TYR A 105 -0.69 -18.43 -40.61
N VAL A 106 -0.45 -18.09 -39.33
CA VAL A 106 -0.27 -19.09 -38.26
C VAL A 106 -1.57 -19.87 -38.04
N ASN A 107 -2.72 -19.21 -38.06
CA ASN A 107 -4.02 -19.86 -37.88
C ASN A 107 -4.32 -20.86 -39.00
N HIS A 108 -3.87 -20.61 -40.23
CA HIS A 108 -3.97 -21.55 -41.36
C HIS A 108 -2.96 -22.70 -41.29
N LEU A 109 -1.81 -22.51 -40.63
CA LEU A 109 -0.80 -23.56 -40.46
C LEU A 109 -1.16 -24.60 -39.41
N ILE A 110 -2.07 -24.27 -38.50
CA ILE A 110 -2.57 -25.17 -37.47
C ILE A 110 -3.79 -25.92 -38.02
N GLU A 111 -3.72 -27.25 -38.05
CA GLU A 111 -4.81 -28.08 -38.56
C GLU A 111 -6.05 -28.02 -37.64
N ASP A 112 -7.25 -28.10 -38.23
CA ASP A 112 -8.51 -28.08 -37.46
C ASP A 112 -8.69 -29.33 -36.55
N SER A 113 -7.97 -30.41 -36.83
CA SER A 113 -7.84 -31.59 -35.98
C SER A 113 -7.07 -31.25 -34.69
N GLU A 114 -5.91 -30.61 -34.80
CA GLU A 114 -5.10 -30.11 -33.68
C GLU A 114 -5.87 -29.08 -32.86
N LYS A 115 -6.61 -28.17 -33.52
CA LYS A 115 -7.42 -27.18 -32.80
C LYS A 115 -8.47 -27.83 -31.92
N ARG A 116 -9.24 -28.77 -32.48
CA ARG A 116 -10.26 -29.51 -31.72
C ARG A 116 -9.66 -30.31 -30.56
N GLU A 117 -8.50 -30.93 -30.78
CA GLU A 117 -7.81 -31.66 -29.72
C GLU A 117 -7.39 -30.74 -28.58
N ILE A 118 -6.83 -29.57 -28.88
CA ILE A 118 -6.44 -28.58 -27.87
C ILE A 118 -7.65 -28.03 -27.13
N TYR A 119 -8.75 -27.70 -27.84
CA TYR A 119 -9.97 -27.24 -27.17
C TYR A 119 -10.54 -28.29 -26.22
N ASN A 120 -10.58 -29.57 -26.62
CA ASN A 120 -11.00 -30.68 -25.75
C ASN A 120 -10.06 -30.87 -24.54
N LEU A 121 -8.75 -30.64 -24.71
CA LEU A 121 -7.78 -30.71 -23.63
C LEU A 121 -7.88 -29.53 -22.67
N LEU A 122 -8.17 -28.32 -23.16
CA LEU A 122 -8.35 -27.15 -22.30
C LEU A 122 -9.49 -27.34 -21.29
N GLU A 123 -10.51 -28.13 -21.63
CA GLU A 123 -11.62 -28.48 -20.72
C GLU A 123 -11.26 -29.58 -19.71
N LYS A 124 -10.40 -30.54 -20.08
CA LYS A 124 -10.12 -31.75 -19.27
C LYS A 124 -8.83 -31.67 -18.46
N ASP A 125 -7.77 -31.16 -19.07
CA ASP A 125 -6.42 -31.09 -18.50
C ASP A 125 -5.67 -29.88 -19.07
N ARG A 126 -5.78 -28.78 -18.34
CA ARG A 126 -5.19 -27.49 -18.72
C ARG A 126 -3.67 -27.57 -18.81
N GLU A 127 -3.00 -28.33 -17.94
CA GLU A 127 -1.53 -28.38 -17.93
C GLU A 127 -1.00 -29.07 -19.20
N LEU A 128 -1.65 -30.17 -19.60
CA LEU A 128 -1.31 -30.89 -20.82
C LEU A 128 -1.61 -30.05 -22.07
N ALA A 129 -2.72 -29.31 -22.08
CA ALA A 129 -3.07 -28.39 -23.17
C ALA A 129 -1.99 -27.32 -23.38
N LEU A 130 -1.49 -26.73 -22.29
CA LEU A 130 -0.45 -25.70 -22.35
C LEU A 130 0.89 -26.23 -22.86
N LYS A 131 1.28 -27.44 -22.45
CA LYS A 131 2.47 -28.12 -22.99
C LYS A 131 2.36 -28.28 -24.50
N LYS A 132 1.19 -28.71 -24.99
CA LYS A 132 0.91 -28.84 -26.43
C LYS A 132 0.95 -27.50 -27.17
N ILE A 133 0.31 -26.47 -26.64
CA ILE A 133 0.34 -25.11 -27.22
C ILE A 133 1.79 -24.60 -27.33
N SER A 134 2.62 -24.86 -26.31
CA SER A 134 4.04 -24.51 -26.35
C SER A 134 4.81 -25.32 -27.39
N SER A 135 4.54 -26.62 -27.54
CA SER A 135 5.14 -27.46 -28.57
C SER A 135 4.80 -26.96 -29.98
N ILE A 136 3.53 -26.61 -30.24
CA ILE A 136 3.09 -26.01 -31.50
C ILE A 136 3.82 -24.69 -31.77
N SER A 137 3.90 -23.82 -30.76
CA SER A 137 4.63 -22.55 -30.87
C SER A 137 6.09 -22.77 -31.28
N THR A 138 6.74 -23.79 -30.70
CA THR A 138 8.14 -24.13 -30.95
C THR A 138 8.33 -24.72 -32.35
N ASN A 139 7.41 -25.60 -32.78
CA ASN A 139 7.41 -26.18 -34.12
C ASN A 139 7.16 -25.15 -35.22
N LEU A 140 6.29 -24.17 -34.98
CA LEU A 140 6.04 -23.08 -35.92
C LEU A 140 7.20 -22.09 -35.97
N THR A 141 7.90 -21.89 -34.85
CA THR A 141 9.10 -21.04 -34.79
C THR A 141 10.21 -21.53 -35.72
N SER A 142 10.34 -22.85 -35.93
CA SER A 142 11.37 -23.39 -36.83
C SER A 142 10.99 -23.32 -38.33
N ARG A 143 9.71 -23.08 -38.65
CA ARG A 143 9.18 -23.11 -40.02
C ARG A 143 8.88 -21.73 -40.60
N ILE A 144 8.80 -20.72 -39.74
CA ILE A 144 8.28 -19.40 -40.08
C ILE A 144 9.38 -18.37 -39.84
N HIS A 145 9.66 -17.52 -40.84
CA HIS A 145 10.65 -16.42 -40.75
C HIS A 145 10.13 -15.22 -39.95
N TYR A 146 9.62 -15.47 -38.75
CA TYR A 146 9.21 -14.44 -37.80
C TYR A 146 9.90 -14.68 -36.46
N SER A 147 9.90 -13.66 -35.59
CA SER A 147 10.52 -13.80 -34.29
C SER A 147 9.79 -14.87 -33.44
N PRO A 148 10.53 -15.67 -32.65
CA PRO A 148 9.94 -16.68 -31.77
C PRO A 148 8.86 -16.14 -30.83
N GLY A 149 9.04 -14.90 -30.35
CA GLY A 149 8.05 -14.22 -29.50
C GLY A 149 6.76 -13.91 -30.24
N ALA A 150 6.82 -13.46 -31.50
CA ALA A 150 5.63 -13.17 -32.31
C ALA A 150 4.80 -14.43 -32.55
N ILE A 151 5.45 -15.52 -32.92
CA ILE A 151 4.78 -16.80 -33.20
C ILE A 151 4.15 -17.35 -31.93
N ARG A 152 4.88 -17.34 -30.81
CA ARG A 152 4.35 -17.75 -29.51
C ARG A 152 3.14 -16.91 -29.11
N HIS A 153 3.21 -15.60 -29.30
CA HIS A 153 2.11 -14.68 -29.01
C HIS A 153 0.86 -15.01 -29.84
N VAL A 154 1.02 -15.20 -31.15
CA VAL A 154 -0.09 -15.53 -32.08
C VAL A 154 -0.68 -16.91 -31.78
N VAL A 155 0.14 -17.93 -31.56
CA VAL A 155 -0.34 -19.28 -31.24
C VAL A 155 -1.12 -19.28 -29.93
N LYS A 156 -0.59 -18.60 -28.90
CA LYS A 156 -1.32 -18.45 -27.63
C LYS A 156 -2.61 -17.65 -27.82
N SER A 157 -2.65 -16.60 -28.65
CA SER A 157 -3.87 -15.82 -28.87
C SER A 157 -4.95 -16.63 -29.58
N ILE A 158 -4.58 -17.47 -30.57
CA ILE A 158 -5.50 -18.38 -31.27
C ILE A 158 -6.21 -19.33 -30.31
N PHE A 159 -5.48 -19.92 -29.36
CA PHE A 159 -6.02 -20.98 -28.50
C PHE A 159 -6.56 -20.51 -27.16
N LEU A 160 -5.97 -19.48 -26.58
CA LEU A 160 -6.30 -19.05 -25.23
C LEU A 160 -7.25 -17.87 -25.21
N GLY A 161 -7.36 -17.10 -26.31
CA GLY A 161 -8.22 -15.91 -26.44
C GLY A 161 -7.91 -14.76 -25.47
N SER A 162 -7.23 -15.04 -24.36
CA SER A 162 -7.05 -14.18 -23.19
C SER A 162 -5.87 -13.20 -23.32
N LEU A 163 -4.94 -13.44 -24.25
CA LEU A 163 -3.87 -12.46 -24.52
C LEU A 163 -4.43 -11.18 -25.15
N GLY A 164 -5.39 -11.31 -26.09
CA GLY A 164 -6.10 -10.15 -26.65
C GLY A 164 -6.83 -9.36 -25.58
N LYS A 165 -7.47 -10.04 -24.62
CA LYS A 165 -8.11 -9.42 -23.46
C LYS A 165 -7.13 -8.61 -22.63
N ILE A 166 -5.92 -9.12 -22.35
CA ILE A 166 -4.90 -8.36 -21.59
C ILE A 166 -4.38 -7.15 -22.39
N ASP A 167 -4.21 -7.27 -23.71
CA ASP A 167 -3.80 -6.15 -24.56
C ASP A 167 -4.88 -5.07 -24.69
N GLU A 168 -6.16 -5.47 -24.77
CA GLU A 168 -7.33 -4.57 -24.67
C GLU A 168 -7.39 -3.87 -23.31
N ILE A 169 -7.10 -4.61 -22.23
CA ILE A 169 -7.01 -4.03 -20.88
C ILE A 169 -5.86 -3.00 -20.83
N LYS A 170 -4.67 -3.32 -21.36
CA LYS A 170 -3.53 -2.40 -21.39
C LYS A 170 -3.85 -1.13 -22.17
N THR A 171 -4.46 -1.25 -23.34
CA THR A 171 -4.86 -0.10 -24.16
C THR A 171 -5.93 0.72 -23.44
N THR A 172 -6.89 0.08 -22.79
CA THR A 172 -7.90 0.77 -21.98
C THR A 172 -7.26 1.55 -20.83
N ILE A 173 -6.40 0.92 -20.02
CA ILE A 173 -5.71 1.58 -18.89
C ILE A 173 -4.85 2.74 -19.38
N LYS A 174 -4.06 2.55 -20.46
CA LYS A 174 -3.21 3.62 -21.01
C LYS A 174 -4.00 4.80 -21.57
N ASN A 175 -5.17 4.55 -22.15
CA ASN A 175 -6.02 5.61 -22.70
C ASN A 175 -6.76 6.39 -21.61
N GLU A 176 -7.16 5.72 -20.52
CA GLU A 176 -7.90 6.35 -19.41
C GLU A 176 -6.97 6.99 -18.36
N ILE A 177 -5.73 6.51 -18.22
CA ILE A 177 -4.74 7.06 -17.28
C ILE A 177 -3.69 7.84 -18.06
N ASN A 178 -3.92 9.15 -18.19
CA ASN A 178 -2.96 10.07 -18.82
C ASN A 178 -1.99 10.71 -17.79
N SER A 179 -1.85 10.12 -16.60
CA SER A 179 -1.10 10.68 -15.48
C SER A 179 -0.03 9.71 -15.00
N GLU A 180 1.06 10.26 -14.44
CA GLU A 180 2.11 9.43 -13.88
C GLU A 180 1.68 8.82 -12.53
N VAL A 181 1.55 7.50 -12.50
CA VAL A 181 1.35 6.76 -11.25
C VAL A 181 2.67 6.64 -10.50
N LEU A 182 2.77 7.30 -9.36
CA LEU A 182 3.93 7.24 -8.44
C LEU A 182 3.63 6.26 -7.31
N TYR A 183 4.61 5.42 -6.96
CA TYR A 183 4.53 4.50 -5.83
C TYR A 183 5.64 4.83 -4.83
N PHE A 184 5.25 5.36 -3.68
CA PHE A 184 6.15 5.66 -2.60
C PHE A 184 6.09 4.53 -1.56
N PRO A 185 7.19 3.78 -1.35
CA PRO A 185 7.21 2.75 -0.34
C PRO A 185 7.09 3.37 1.05
N THR A 186 6.57 2.58 2.00
CA THR A 186 6.52 3.01 3.40
C THR A 186 7.94 3.15 3.94
N TYR A 187 8.13 4.13 4.80
CA TYR A 187 9.36 4.39 5.52
C TYR A 187 10.03 3.13 6.11
N ARG A 188 9.27 2.30 6.84
CA ARG A 188 9.72 0.99 7.37
C ARG A 188 10.37 0.08 6.32
N ARG A 189 9.82 0.07 5.10
CA ARG A 189 10.27 -0.82 4.02
C ARG A 189 11.60 -0.36 3.42
N ILE A 190 11.80 0.95 3.34
CA ILE A 190 13.05 1.57 2.89
C ILE A 190 14.19 1.22 3.87
N GLU A 191 13.94 1.34 5.17
CA GLU A 191 14.91 0.98 6.21
C GLU A 191 15.24 -0.52 6.23
N GLU A 192 14.22 -1.39 6.15
CA GLU A 192 14.42 -2.84 6.07
C GLU A 192 15.28 -3.21 4.85
N GLU A 193 15.01 -2.67 3.66
CA GLU A 193 15.79 -2.96 2.45
C GLU A 193 17.24 -2.44 2.52
N LEU A 194 17.47 -1.24 3.07
CA LEU A 194 18.81 -0.68 3.28
C LEU A 194 19.63 -1.45 4.33
N SER A 195 19.00 -1.85 5.43
CA SER A 195 19.63 -2.68 6.47
C SER A 195 20.06 -4.06 5.93
N ASN A 196 19.22 -4.67 5.08
CA ASN A 196 19.50 -5.95 4.42
C ASN A 196 20.59 -5.86 3.34
N LEU A 197 20.83 -4.67 2.76
CA LEU A 197 21.91 -4.41 1.79
C LEU A 197 23.28 -4.20 2.43
N GLY A 198 23.41 -4.34 3.75
CA GLY A 198 24.67 -4.16 4.48
C GLY A 198 25.14 -2.70 4.56
N ALA A 199 24.29 -1.74 4.16
CA ALA A 199 24.56 -0.31 4.23
C ALA A 199 24.34 0.25 5.66
N GLY A 200 24.85 -0.47 6.66
CA GLY A 200 24.91 0.03 8.02
C GLY A 200 25.85 1.24 8.06
N LYS A 201 25.26 2.44 8.14
CA LYS A 201 25.93 3.74 8.29
C LYS A 201 26.63 4.26 7.04
N ILE A 202 25.85 4.74 6.07
CA ILE A 202 26.35 5.82 5.21
C ILE A 202 26.14 7.11 6.02
N GLU A 203 27.20 7.64 6.63
CA GLU A 203 27.22 9.03 7.09
C GLU A 203 27.12 9.92 5.86
N LEU A 204 25.89 10.28 5.48
CA LEU A 204 25.65 11.30 4.47
C LEU A 204 26.16 12.62 5.04
N ALA A 205 27.06 13.27 4.30
CA ALA A 205 27.66 14.54 4.68
C ALA A 205 26.57 15.56 5.01
N LYS A 206 26.68 16.19 6.20
CA LYS A 206 25.67 17.06 6.83
C LYS A 206 25.21 18.28 6.02
N ASP A 207 25.82 18.56 4.86
CA ASP A 207 25.57 19.77 4.06
C ASP A 207 24.73 19.55 2.80
N ASP A 208 24.40 18.31 2.41
CA ASP A 208 23.58 18.08 1.23
C ASP A 208 22.08 18.13 1.57
N LYS A 209 21.46 19.31 1.41
CA LYS A 209 20.00 19.54 1.57
C LYS A 209 19.14 18.84 0.50
N ARG A 210 19.69 17.88 -0.22
CA ARG A 210 19.02 17.12 -1.27
C ARG A 210 19.30 15.66 -1.01
N LEU A 211 18.22 14.87 -1.00
CA LEU A 211 18.16 13.43 -0.73
C LEU A 211 17.85 13.14 0.73
N ILE A 212 16.54 13.07 1.00
CA ILE A 212 15.88 12.17 1.96
C ILE A 212 16.82 11.73 3.09
N GLN A 213 16.71 12.34 4.27
CA GLN A 213 17.34 11.80 5.47
C GLN A 213 16.67 10.45 5.77
N PHE A 214 17.47 9.38 5.69
CA PHE A 214 17.04 8.01 5.91
C PHE A 214 17.42 7.61 7.36
N GLY A 215 16.44 7.27 8.19
CA GLY A 215 16.56 6.97 9.63
C GLY A 215 15.50 7.74 10.45
N MET A 216 14.91 7.13 11.50
CA MET A 216 14.05 7.85 12.47
C MET A 216 14.87 8.75 13.42
N GLU A 217 16.16 8.92 13.15
CA GLU A 217 17.11 9.57 14.07
C GLU A 217 16.80 11.06 14.26
N ASP A 218 16.36 11.74 13.21
CA ASP A 218 15.93 13.15 13.25
C ASP A 218 14.62 13.31 14.04
N VAL A 219 13.66 12.41 13.83
CA VAL A 219 12.39 12.37 14.57
C VAL A 219 12.64 11.98 16.03
N GLU A 220 13.48 10.98 16.30
CA GLU A 220 13.88 10.57 17.64
C GLU A 220 14.64 11.68 18.37
N ALA A 221 15.54 12.39 17.69
CA ALA A 221 16.24 13.53 18.24
C ALA A 221 15.25 14.65 18.58
N THR A 222 14.29 14.91 17.70
CA THR A 222 13.22 15.89 17.94
C THR A 222 12.36 15.50 19.13
N PHE A 223 11.95 14.23 19.23
CA PHE A 223 11.22 13.70 20.38
C PHE A 223 12.04 13.81 21.67
N LYS A 224 13.32 13.46 21.65
CA LYS A 224 14.22 13.62 22.82
C LYS A 224 14.31 15.08 23.25
N ASN A 225 14.44 16.01 22.32
CA ASN A 225 14.50 17.44 22.62
C ASN A 225 13.18 17.96 23.22
N ILE A 226 12.04 17.52 22.69
CA ILE A 226 10.72 17.85 23.24
C ILE A 226 10.58 17.28 24.66
N ILE A 227 10.98 16.03 24.89
CA ILE A 227 10.95 15.39 26.21
C ILE A 227 11.84 16.13 27.21
N LEU A 228 13.06 16.53 26.79
CA LEU A 228 13.96 17.32 27.63
C LEU A 228 13.35 18.67 27.98
N SER A 229 12.79 19.38 27.00
CA SER A 229 12.12 20.66 27.22
C SER A 229 10.93 20.55 28.18
N ILE A 230 10.12 19.49 28.06
CA ILE A 230 9.01 19.21 28.99
C ILE A 230 9.57 18.95 30.40
N LYS A 231 10.63 18.15 30.51
CA LYS A 231 11.26 17.83 31.79
C LYS A 231 11.80 19.08 32.48
N ASP A 232 12.53 19.93 31.75
CA ASP A 232 13.11 21.15 32.29
C ASP A 232 12.03 22.14 32.71
N SER A 233 11.00 22.33 31.87
CA SER A 233 9.85 23.17 32.20
C SER A 233 9.09 22.67 33.43
N ALA A 234 8.97 21.35 33.61
CA ALA A 234 8.32 20.76 34.77
C ALA A 234 9.15 20.94 36.05
N ILE A 235 10.48 20.80 35.97
CA ILE A 235 11.38 21.01 37.11
C ILE A 235 11.38 22.49 37.53
N GLU A 236 11.43 23.41 36.56
CA GLU A 236 11.35 24.84 36.81
C GLU A 236 10.01 25.20 37.48
N GLY A 237 8.88 24.80 36.89
CA GLY A 237 7.56 25.07 37.44
C GLY A 237 7.36 24.44 38.82
N PHE A 238 7.87 23.24 39.07
CA PHE A 238 7.79 22.61 40.39
C PHE A 238 8.62 23.37 41.44
N SER A 239 9.81 23.81 41.07
CA SER A 239 10.68 24.58 41.97
C SER A 239 10.08 25.94 42.30
N GLU A 240 9.48 26.61 41.32
CA GLU A 240 8.80 27.89 41.49
C GLU A 240 7.57 27.75 42.39
N ILE A 241 6.68 26.78 42.13
CA ILE A 241 5.50 26.51 42.97
C ILE A 241 5.91 26.15 44.40
N THR A 242 6.96 25.33 44.56
CA THR A 242 7.41 24.92 45.90
C THR A 242 8.03 26.10 46.66
N GLY A 243 8.82 26.93 45.98
CA GLY A 243 9.40 28.14 46.56
C GLY A 243 8.33 29.15 46.98
N GLU A 244 7.33 29.38 46.14
CA GLU A 244 6.22 30.28 46.47
C GLU A 244 5.34 29.73 47.59
N MET A 245 5.01 28.43 47.59
CA MET A 245 4.27 27.82 48.71
C MET A 245 5.06 27.94 50.01
N GLN A 246 6.38 27.69 50.00
CA GLN A 246 7.21 27.88 51.18
C GLN A 246 7.22 29.34 51.64
N SER A 247 7.29 30.32 50.72
CA SER A 247 7.17 31.74 51.07
C SER A 247 5.82 32.04 51.71
N GLN A 248 4.71 31.52 51.18
CA GLN A 248 3.37 31.70 51.76
C GLN A 248 3.23 31.07 53.16
N TYR A 249 3.92 29.95 53.43
CA TYR A 249 3.95 29.33 54.75
C TYR A 249 4.80 30.13 55.75
N VAL A 250 5.90 30.76 55.29
CA VAL A 250 6.82 31.53 56.13
C VAL A 250 6.31 32.96 56.41
N ASP A 251 5.71 33.61 55.40
CA ASP A 251 5.26 35.01 55.48
C ASP A 251 3.86 35.16 56.14
N GLY A 252 3.17 34.04 56.39
CA GLY A 252 1.80 34.03 56.90
C GLY A 252 0.80 34.29 55.77
N LEU A 253 -0.24 33.46 55.69
CA LEU A 253 -1.23 33.42 54.61
C LEU A 253 -1.78 34.81 54.22
N HIS A 254 -1.21 35.41 53.18
CA HIS A 254 -1.83 36.53 52.47
C HIS A 254 -2.69 36.00 51.31
N GLU A 255 -3.85 36.63 51.11
CA GLU A 255 -4.75 36.33 49.99
C GLU A 255 -4.01 36.43 48.65
N ILE A 256 -4.25 35.45 47.77
CA ILE A 256 -3.59 35.29 46.47
C ILE A 256 -3.80 36.57 45.64
N ASP A 257 -2.74 37.36 45.47
CA ASP A 257 -2.82 38.64 44.76
C ASP A 257 -2.94 38.44 43.24
N ALA A 258 -3.58 39.39 42.54
CA ALA A 258 -3.91 39.28 41.12
C ALA A 258 -2.68 39.12 40.21
N GLU A 259 -1.50 39.56 40.65
CA GLU A 259 -0.22 39.35 39.98
C GLU A 259 0.23 37.88 39.94
N MET A 260 -0.21 37.03 40.89
CA MET A 260 0.13 35.59 40.93
C MET A 260 -0.51 34.81 39.77
N LYS A 261 -1.65 35.26 39.24
CA LYS A 261 -2.30 34.59 38.10
C LYS A 261 -1.60 34.87 36.76
N ASP A 262 -0.88 35.98 36.66
CA ASP A 262 -0.28 36.44 35.41
C ASP A 262 1.13 35.86 35.18
N LYS A 263 1.84 35.49 36.26
CA LYS A 263 3.16 34.85 36.20
C LYS A 263 3.14 33.37 35.81
N ILE A 264 2.04 32.68 36.05
CA ILE A 264 1.89 31.28 35.59
C ILE A 264 1.71 31.32 34.07
N LYS A 265 2.80 31.07 33.34
CA LYS A 265 2.78 31.07 31.87
C LYS A 265 1.61 30.21 31.37
N PRO A 266 0.74 30.74 30.49
CA PRO A 266 -0.44 30.02 30.01
C PRO A 266 -0.10 28.68 29.35
N ASP A 267 1.13 28.54 28.83
CA ASP A 267 1.63 27.29 28.25
C ASP A 267 1.81 26.18 29.28
N ILE A 268 2.30 26.48 30.49
CA ILE A 268 2.44 25.48 31.57
C ILE A 268 1.06 25.00 32.03
N LEU A 269 0.09 25.92 32.11
CA LEU A 269 -1.29 25.62 32.48
C LEU A 269 -2.02 24.80 31.40
N ASN A 270 -1.70 25.02 30.13
CA ASN A 270 -2.23 24.26 29.00
C ASN A 270 -1.60 22.86 28.91
N ILE A 271 -0.30 22.72 29.18
CA ILE A 271 0.40 21.43 29.24
C ILE A 271 -0.19 20.57 30.36
N THR A 272 -0.39 21.14 31.57
CA THR A 272 -1.03 20.41 32.68
C THR A 272 -2.47 20.03 32.38
N ARG A 273 -3.28 20.92 31.76
CA ARG A 273 -4.65 20.58 31.32
C ARG A 273 -4.69 19.47 30.27
N ASN A 274 -3.74 19.45 29.34
CA ASN A 274 -3.67 18.44 28.28
C ASN A 274 -3.12 17.09 28.77
N LEU A 275 -2.26 17.08 29.79
CA LEU A 275 -1.76 15.86 30.43
C LEU A 275 -2.76 15.26 31.44
N ARG A 276 -3.64 16.08 32.02
CA ARG A 276 -4.64 15.65 33.02
C ARG A 276 -5.65 14.64 32.45
N LYS A 277 -6.21 14.88 31.26
CA LYS A 277 -7.19 13.97 30.63
C LYS A 277 -6.64 12.55 30.36
N PRO A 278 -5.45 12.38 29.75
CA PRO A 278 -4.87 11.05 29.55
C PRO A 278 -4.44 10.36 30.85
N LEU A 279 -4.02 11.11 31.88
CA LEU A 279 -3.67 10.56 33.19
C LEU A 279 -4.91 10.10 33.99
N GLU A 280 -6.00 10.88 34.02
CA GLU A 280 -7.28 10.47 34.66
C GLU A 280 -7.84 9.19 34.03
N ASN A 281 -7.75 9.06 32.70
CA ASN A 281 -8.20 7.85 31.99
C ASN A 281 -7.32 6.61 32.26
N ARG A 282 -6.05 6.79 32.63
CA ARG A 282 -5.13 5.68 32.97
C ARG A 282 -5.13 5.33 34.46
N LEU A 283 -5.31 6.31 35.35
CA LEU A 283 -5.30 6.12 36.81
C LEU A 283 -6.63 5.59 37.35
N ASN A 284 -7.78 6.00 36.80
CA ASN A 284 -9.09 5.50 37.24
C ASN A 284 -9.18 3.96 37.24
N PRO A 285 -8.85 3.23 36.15
CA PRO A 285 -8.94 1.77 36.17
C PRO A 285 -7.91 1.07 37.09
N LEU A 286 -6.82 1.74 37.49
CA LEU A 286 -5.85 1.20 38.45
C LEU A 286 -6.34 1.35 39.90
N ILE A 287 -6.97 2.49 40.23
CA ILE A 287 -7.53 2.76 41.56
C ILE A 287 -8.74 1.84 41.84
N TYR A 288 -9.58 1.54 40.84
CA TYR A 288 -10.68 0.59 41.01
C TYR A 288 -10.21 -0.87 41.18
N LYS A 289 -9.04 -1.23 40.65
CA LYS A 289 -8.46 -2.58 40.82
C LYS A 289 -7.95 -2.83 42.24
N GLU A 290 -7.30 -1.84 42.87
CA GLU A 290 -6.84 -1.96 44.26
C GLU A 290 -8.00 -2.03 45.27
N HIS A 291 -9.14 -1.40 44.97
CA HIS A 291 -10.33 -1.47 45.82
C HIS A 291 -11.10 -2.80 45.75
N GLU A 292 -11.00 -3.56 44.65
CA GLU A 292 -11.59 -4.92 44.56
C GLU A 292 -10.73 -5.98 45.25
N GLU A 293 -9.40 -5.85 45.25
CA GLU A 293 -8.50 -6.83 45.89
C GLU A 293 -8.51 -6.77 47.44
N LEU A 294 -8.93 -5.64 48.04
CA LEU A 294 -8.98 -5.47 49.49
C LEU A 294 -10.29 -5.94 50.16
N ASN A 295 -11.31 -6.37 49.39
CA ASN A 295 -12.64 -6.69 49.92
C ASN A 295 -13.05 -8.18 49.87
N PHE A 296 -12.14 -9.11 49.55
CA PHE A 296 -12.41 -10.55 49.69
C PHE A 296 -11.49 -11.20 50.72
N SER A 297 -11.91 -11.14 51.98
CA SER A 297 -11.54 -12.12 53.00
C SER A 297 -12.81 -12.67 53.64
N PRO A 298 -13.28 -13.88 53.28
CA PRO A 298 -14.31 -14.54 54.06
C PRO A 298 -13.64 -15.12 55.31
N LYS A 299 -14.02 -14.59 56.47
CA LYS A 299 -13.81 -15.23 57.77
C LYS A 299 -14.28 -16.68 57.71
N ARG A 300 -13.41 -17.62 58.09
CA ARG A 300 -13.67 -18.65 59.09
C ARG A 300 -12.38 -19.07 59.74
#